data_AF-A0AAP7ZI19-F1
#
_entry.id   AF-A0AAP7ZI19-F1
#
_cell.length_a   1.000
_cell.length_b   1.000
_cell.length_c   1.000
_cell.angle_alpha   90.00
_cell.angle_beta   90.00
_cell.angle_gamma   90.00
#
_symmetry.space_group_name_H-M   'P 1'
#
loop_
_entity.id
_entity.type
_entity.pdbx_description
1 polymer ?
#
loop_
_entity_poly.entity_id
_entity_poly.type
_entity_poly.pdbx_seq_one_letter_code
_entity_poly.pdbx_strand_id
1 'polypeptide(L)'
;MDLSIAAILAQDGVTSGAIYALLALALVLVFSVTRVIFIPQGEFVAYGALTLAAIQTNKAPLSAGLLLALGVLTFVAEMGRTLLQPELRRQALRTGAIYAAKYLLFPLAVFAAANALAPMTLPQPAQVALALLIVIPMGPMIYRLAYEPLAEASTLVLLIVSVGVHFALVGLGLVMFGAEGSRTEAFSDARFDVGALTVSGQSLWVVMVSALMIVALYFYFGRTVSGKALRATAVNRLGARLVGIGTTQAGRLAFTLAAALGALCGILIAPLTTVYYESGFLIGLKGFVGAIVGGLVSYPVAAAGALLVGLLESYASFWASAFKEVIVFTLILPVLLWRSLTTQHVEDEE
;
A
#
# COMPACT_ATOMS: atom_id res chain seq x y z
N MET A 1 15.68 -32.79 3.69
CA MET A 1 14.38 -32.10 3.62
C MET A 1 13.45 -33.00 2.85
N ASP A 2 12.40 -33.51 3.51
CA ASP A 2 11.42 -34.38 2.86
C ASP A 2 10.58 -33.61 1.85
N LEU A 3 10.03 -34.30 0.85
CA LEU A 3 9.20 -33.68 -0.20
C LEU A 3 7.94 -33.00 0.39
N SER A 4 7.41 -33.52 1.49
CA SER A 4 6.30 -32.92 2.24
C SER A 4 6.67 -31.57 2.85
N ILE A 5 7.82 -31.49 3.52
CA ILE A 5 8.34 -30.23 4.08
C ILE A 5 8.60 -29.22 2.96
N ALA A 6 9.20 -29.68 1.86
CA ALA A 6 9.43 -28.84 0.69
C ALA A 6 8.12 -28.24 0.14
N ALA A 7 7.05 -29.04 0.09
CA ALA A 7 5.73 -28.61 -0.39
C ALA A 7 5.04 -27.63 0.57
N ILE A 8 5.14 -27.85 1.88
CA ILE A 8 4.61 -26.93 2.90
C ILE A 8 5.31 -25.56 2.78
N LEU A 9 6.65 -25.56 2.71
CA LEU A 9 7.42 -24.32 2.55
C LEU A 9 7.09 -23.61 1.23
N ALA A 10 6.90 -24.35 0.14
CA ALA A 10 6.47 -23.77 -1.13
C ALA A 10 5.09 -23.10 -1.02
N GLN A 11 4.12 -23.75 -0.35
CA GLN A 11 2.79 -23.17 -0.11
C GLN A 11 2.87 -21.88 0.73
N ASP A 12 3.62 -21.90 1.83
CA ASP A 12 3.79 -20.72 2.69
C ASP A 12 4.49 -19.58 1.94
N GLY A 13 5.50 -19.92 1.13
CA GLY A 13 6.22 -18.96 0.30
C GLY A 13 5.37 -18.34 -0.80
N VAL A 14 4.50 -19.12 -1.45
CA VAL A 14 3.52 -18.61 -2.42
C VAL A 14 2.50 -17.70 -1.73
N THR A 15 2.02 -18.07 -0.55
CA THR A 15 1.04 -17.28 0.21
C THR A 15 1.62 -15.92 0.61
N SER A 16 2.80 -15.90 1.24
CA SER A 16 3.50 -14.65 1.60
C SER A 16 3.93 -13.86 0.38
N GLY A 17 4.43 -14.55 -0.65
CA GLY A 17 4.84 -13.95 -1.92
C GLY A 17 3.69 -13.26 -2.66
N ALA A 18 2.46 -13.77 -2.55
CA ALA A 18 1.28 -13.12 -3.11
C ALA A 18 1.00 -11.75 -2.45
N ILE A 19 1.20 -11.64 -1.13
CA ILE A 19 1.08 -10.38 -0.39
C ILE A 19 2.22 -9.43 -0.79
N TYR A 20 3.45 -9.93 -0.88
CA TYR A 20 4.58 -9.12 -1.36
C TYR A 20 4.39 -8.67 -2.80
N ALA A 21 3.72 -9.44 -3.65
CA ALA A 21 3.42 -9.06 -5.02
C ALA A 21 2.51 -7.83 -5.07
N LEU A 22 1.44 -7.80 -4.25
CA LEU A 22 0.57 -6.63 -4.16
C LEU A 22 1.32 -5.37 -3.66
N LEU A 23 2.23 -5.54 -2.69
CA LEU A 23 3.08 -4.44 -2.23
C LEU A 23 4.08 -3.98 -3.28
N ALA A 24 4.72 -4.91 -3.97
CA ALA A 24 5.62 -4.62 -5.07
C ALA A 24 4.90 -3.82 -6.15
N LEU A 25 3.66 -4.21 -6.51
CA LEU A 25 2.83 -3.47 -7.46
C LEU A 25 2.51 -2.05 -6.99
N ALA A 26 2.14 -1.87 -5.73
CA ALA A 26 1.88 -0.55 -5.16
C ALA A 26 3.11 0.35 -5.20
N LEU A 27 4.27 -0.18 -4.81
CA LEU A 27 5.55 0.53 -4.83
C LEU A 27 5.96 0.91 -6.26
N VAL A 28 5.87 -0.03 -7.21
CA VAL A 28 6.15 0.24 -8.63
C VAL A 28 5.22 1.31 -9.15
N LEU A 29 3.92 1.23 -8.87
CA LEU A 29 2.95 2.22 -9.32
C LEU A 29 3.30 3.64 -8.83
N VAL A 30 3.55 3.79 -7.53
CA VAL A 30 3.87 5.10 -6.95
C VAL A 30 5.20 5.61 -7.51
N PHE A 31 6.23 4.77 -7.54
CA PHE A 31 7.55 5.15 -8.03
C PHE A 31 7.53 5.52 -9.52
N SER A 32 6.89 4.72 -10.37
CA SER A 32 6.85 4.98 -11.81
C SER A 32 6.10 6.28 -12.12
N VAL A 33 5.00 6.58 -11.41
CA VAL A 33 4.17 7.78 -11.68
C VAL A 33 4.75 9.05 -11.05
N THR A 34 5.27 8.96 -9.81
CA THR A 34 5.65 10.14 -9.01
C THR A 34 7.15 10.29 -8.80
N ARG A 35 7.95 9.26 -9.09
CA ARG A 35 9.39 9.15 -8.76
C ARG A 35 9.69 9.19 -7.26
N VAL A 36 8.67 9.08 -6.41
CA VAL A 36 8.82 8.97 -4.96
C VAL A 36 9.16 7.52 -4.61
N ILE A 37 10.26 7.32 -3.87
CA ILE A 37 10.53 6.06 -3.18
C ILE A 37 9.62 6.02 -1.95
N PHE A 38 8.48 5.35 -2.07
CA PHE A 38 7.41 5.46 -1.07
C PHE A 38 7.59 4.50 0.12
N ILE A 39 8.49 4.87 1.03
CA ILE A 39 8.79 4.10 2.25
C ILE A 39 7.53 3.83 3.11
N PRO A 40 6.61 4.79 3.33
CA PRO A 40 5.42 4.58 4.16
C PRO A 40 4.39 3.60 3.59
N GLN A 41 4.64 2.97 2.44
CA GLN A 41 3.71 1.99 1.87
C GLN A 41 3.37 0.86 2.86
N GLY A 42 4.35 0.45 3.66
CA GLY A 42 4.18 -0.52 4.73
C GLY A 42 3.17 -0.11 5.81
N GLU A 43 3.05 1.20 6.08
CA GLU A 43 2.14 1.72 7.10
C GLU A 43 0.68 1.51 6.73
N PHE A 44 0.33 1.54 5.45
CA PHE A 44 -1.02 1.19 5.00
C PHE A 44 -1.35 -0.29 5.26
N VAL A 45 -0.35 -1.18 5.25
CA VAL A 45 -0.50 -2.59 5.63
C VAL A 45 -0.80 -2.70 7.12
N ALA A 46 0.02 -2.07 7.96
CA ALA A 46 -0.19 -2.06 9.40
C ALA A 46 -1.55 -1.45 9.76
N TYR A 47 -1.89 -0.30 9.17
CA TYR A 47 -3.15 0.39 9.43
C TYR A 47 -4.35 -0.43 8.94
N GLY A 48 -4.27 -1.08 7.78
CA GLY A 48 -5.32 -1.97 7.29
C GLY A 48 -5.59 -3.15 8.23
N ALA A 49 -4.51 -3.82 8.66
CA ALA A 49 -4.56 -4.93 9.59
C ALA A 49 -5.13 -4.53 10.97
N LEU A 50 -4.54 -3.51 11.58
CA LEU A 50 -4.88 -3.09 12.94
C LEU A 50 -6.24 -2.39 13.02
N THR A 51 -6.65 -1.68 11.97
CA THR A 51 -8.02 -1.11 11.89
C THR A 51 -9.06 -2.23 11.83
N LEU A 52 -8.82 -3.28 11.04
CA LEU A 52 -9.73 -4.43 11.01
C LEU A 52 -9.79 -5.15 12.35
N ALA A 53 -8.63 -5.34 13.01
CA ALA A 53 -8.57 -5.96 14.32
C ALA A 53 -9.32 -5.14 15.40
N ALA A 54 -9.21 -3.82 15.36
CA ALA A 54 -9.99 -2.94 16.24
C ALA A 54 -11.50 -3.11 16.02
N ILE A 55 -11.95 -3.18 14.76
CA ILE A 55 -13.36 -3.39 14.42
C ILE A 55 -13.84 -4.77 14.91
N GLN A 56 -13.05 -5.83 14.73
CA GLN A 56 -13.39 -7.18 15.20
C GLN A 56 -13.49 -7.31 16.72
N THR A 57 -12.74 -6.49 17.46
CA THR A 57 -12.84 -6.43 18.93
C THR A 57 -13.97 -5.52 19.43
N ASN A 58 -14.90 -5.13 18.55
CA ASN A 58 -16.02 -4.22 18.81
C ASN A 58 -15.58 -2.85 19.36
N LYS A 59 -14.37 -2.41 19.02
CA LYS A 59 -13.83 -1.10 19.41
C LYS A 59 -13.88 -0.15 18.23
N ALA A 60 -14.29 1.10 18.49
CA ALA A 60 -14.21 2.14 17.48
C ALA A 60 -12.72 2.38 17.11
N PRO A 61 -12.34 2.21 15.84
CA PRO A 61 -10.94 2.32 15.45
C PRO A 61 -10.48 3.78 15.50
N LEU A 62 -9.42 4.05 16.26
CA LEU A 62 -8.84 5.40 16.35
C LEU A 62 -8.29 5.91 15.00
N SER A 63 -8.02 5.01 14.05
CA SER A 63 -7.67 5.36 12.67
C SER A 63 -8.77 6.13 11.94
N ALA A 64 -10.04 5.98 12.31
CA ALA A 64 -11.11 6.83 11.79
C ALA A 64 -10.94 8.29 12.24
N GLY A 65 -10.44 8.51 13.47
CA GLY A 65 -10.07 9.84 13.97
C GLY A 65 -8.90 10.45 13.21
N LEU A 66 -7.91 9.64 12.83
CA LEU A 66 -6.81 10.10 11.97
C LEU A 66 -7.31 10.52 10.58
N LEU A 67 -8.26 9.77 9.99
CA LEU A 67 -8.86 10.15 8.71
C LEU A 67 -9.55 11.52 8.81
N LEU A 68 -10.29 11.76 9.89
CA LEU A 68 -10.89 13.05 10.20
C LEU A 68 -9.84 14.17 10.30
N ALA A 69 -8.77 13.94 11.06
CA ALA A 69 -7.69 14.90 11.23
C ALA A 69 -7.00 15.23 9.90
N LEU A 70 -6.69 14.23 9.09
CA LEU A 70 -6.16 14.41 7.74
C LEU A 70 -7.14 15.16 6.82
N GLY A 71 -8.43 14.89 6.95
CA GLY A 71 -9.50 15.61 6.24
C GLY A 71 -9.52 17.10 6.59
N VAL A 72 -9.50 17.44 7.88
CA VAL A 72 -9.43 18.82 8.36
C VAL A 72 -8.16 19.51 7.88
N LEU A 73 -7.00 18.88 8.02
CA LEU A 73 -5.72 19.43 7.55
C LEU A 73 -5.73 19.67 6.03
N THR A 74 -6.27 18.72 5.26
CA THR A 74 -6.37 18.85 3.80
C THR A 74 -7.33 19.99 3.42
N PHE A 75 -8.46 20.12 4.12
CA PHE A 75 -9.39 21.23 3.93
C PHE A 75 -8.73 22.59 4.22
N VAL A 76 -8.02 22.71 5.35
CA VAL A 76 -7.31 23.95 5.72
C VAL A 76 -6.24 24.29 4.68
N ALA A 77 -5.46 23.31 4.22
CA ALA A 77 -4.45 23.52 3.18
C ALA A 77 -5.06 23.96 1.83
N GLU A 78 -6.16 23.33 1.42
CA GLU A 78 -6.90 23.67 0.19
C GLU A 78 -7.55 25.06 0.26
N MET A 79 -8.17 25.37 1.40
CA MET A 79 -8.80 26.67 1.64
C MET A 79 -7.75 27.78 1.70
N GLY A 80 -6.64 27.55 2.40
CA GLY A 80 -5.52 28.50 2.47
C GLY A 80 -5.00 28.86 1.08
N ARG A 81 -4.78 27.86 0.22
CA ARG A 81 -4.37 28.10 -1.19
C ARG A 81 -5.42 28.89 -1.98
N THR A 82 -6.70 28.59 -1.78
CA THR A 82 -7.80 29.28 -2.47
C THR A 82 -7.92 30.75 -2.04
N LEU A 83 -7.67 31.03 -0.75
CA LEU A 83 -7.74 32.39 -0.20
C LEU A 83 -6.51 33.24 -0.55
N LEU A 84 -5.34 32.62 -0.71
CA LEU A 84 -4.10 33.29 -1.11
C LEU A 84 -4.09 33.66 -2.61
N GLN A 85 -4.91 33.01 -3.44
CA GLN A 85 -4.99 33.30 -4.87
C GLN A 85 -6.15 34.26 -5.19
N PRO A 86 -5.87 35.51 -5.64
CA PRO A 86 -6.90 36.53 -5.86
C PRO A 86 -7.99 36.11 -6.86
N GLU A 87 -7.59 35.35 -7.88
CA GLU A 87 -8.48 34.86 -8.95
C GLU A 87 -9.51 33.84 -8.44
N LEU A 88 -9.07 32.93 -7.55
CA LEU A 88 -9.94 31.91 -6.96
C LEU A 88 -10.77 32.44 -5.79
N ARG A 89 -10.36 33.56 -5.19
CA ARG A 89 -11.06 34.18 -4.05
C ARG A 89 -12.50 34.55 -4.40
N ARG A 90 -12.77 34.93 -5.64
CA ARG A 90 -14.12 35.26 -6.12
C ARG A 90 -15.05 34.04 -6.19
N GLN A 91 -14.49 32.84 -6.28
CA GLN A 91 -15.22 31.56 -6.25
C GLN A 91 -15.03 30.81 -4.93
N ALA A 92 -14.40 31.43 -3.92
CA ALA A 92 -14.00 30.76 -2.68
C ALA A 92 -15.17 30.10 -1.94
N LEU A 93 -16.37 30.69 -1.98
CA LEU A 93 -17.56 30.08 -1.37
C LEU A 93 -17.96 28.77 -2.08
N ARG A 94 -17.96 28.74 -3.42
CA ARG A 94 -18.34 27.56 -4.20
C ARG A 94 -17.27 26.46 -4.12
N THR A 95 -16.01 26.84 -4.31
CA THR A 95 -14.88 25.92 -4.20
C THR A 95 -14.72 25.40 -2.77
N GLY A 96 -14.95 26.27 -1.79
CA GLY A 96 -14.96 25.94 -0.37
C GLY A 96 -16.05 24.92 -0.01
N ALA A 97 -17.25 25.05 -0.56
CA ALA A 97 -18.32 24.07 -0.36
C ALA A 97 -17.94 22.69 -0.94
N ILE A 98 -17.30 22.64 -2.11
CA ILE A 98 -16.84 21.38 -2.71
C ILE A 98 -15.74 20.74 -1.85
N TYR A 99 -14.78 21.53 -1.35
CA TYR A 99 -13.73 21.02 -0.47
C TYR A 99 -14.26 20.59 0.89
N ALA A 100 -15.24 21.30 1.46
CA ALA A 100 -15.92 20.88 2.68
C ALA A 100 -16.66 19.56 2.47
N ALA A 101 -17.36 19.39 1.34
CA ALA A 101 -18.01 18.14 1.01
C ALA A 101 -17.02 16.97 0.91
N LYS A 102 -15.89 17.17 0.24
CA LYS A 102 -14.91 16.11 0.00
C LYS A 102 -14.02 15.80 1.19
N TYR A 103 -13.55 16.80 1.93
CA TYR A 103 -12.51 16.66 2.96
C TYR A 103 -13.03 16.79 4.39
N LEU A 104 -14.25 17.30 4.61
CA LEU A 104 -14.87 17.35 5.94
C LEU A 104 -16.06 16.39 6.03
N LEU A 105 -17.06 16.52 5.15
CA LEU A 105 -18.28 15.71 5.22
C LEU A 105 -18.00 14.22 5.02
N PHE A 106 -17.19 13.84 4.02
CA PHE A 106 -16.85 12.44 3.80
C PHE A 106 -16.10 11.82 4.99
N PRO A 107 -14.97 12.38 5.49
CA PRO A 107 -14.29 11.84 6.67
C PRO A 107 -15.17 11.82 7.93
N LEU A 108 -16.02 12.84 8.12
CA LEU A 108 -16.95 12.91 9.23
C LEU A 108 -18.01 11.81 9.16
N ALA A 109 -18.56 11.56 7.96
CA ALA A 109 -19.50 10.47 7.73
C ALA A 109 -18.84 9.11 8.00
N VAL A 110 -17.60 8.91 7.55
CA VAL A 110 -16.85 7.66 7.81
C VAL A 110 -16.57 7.50 9.31
N PHE A 111 -16.19 8.56 10.01
CA PHE A 111 -15.98 8.51 11.46
C PHE A 111 -17.26 8.22 12.23
N ALA A 112 -18.37 8.87 11.88
CA ALA A 112 -19.66 8.61 12.48
C ALA A 112 -20.11 7.15 12.23
N ALA A 113 -19.95 6.67 11.00
CA ALA A 113 -20.23 5.28 10.64
C ALA A 113 -19.34 4.30 11.40
N ALA A 114 -18.03 4.58 11.54
CA ALA A 114 -17.12 3.73 12.27
C ALA A 114 -17.49 3.63 13.76
N ASN A 115 -17.84 4.74 14.40
CA ASN A 115 -18.25 4.75 15.81
C ASN A 115 -19.63 4.11 16.03
N ALA A 116 -20.54 4.24 15.06
CA ALA A 116 -21.88 3.66 15.16
C ALA A 116 -21.89 2.15 14.86
N LEU A 117 -21.13 1.72 13.84
CA LEU A 117 -21.17 0.35 13.32
C LEU A 117 -20.15 -0.58 13.98
N ALA A 118 -18.97 -0.08 14.42
CA ALA A 118 -17.95 -0.93 15.01
C ALA A 118 -18.37 -1.64 16.32
N PRO A 119 -19.21 -1.05 17.20
CA PRO A 119 -19.73 -1.76 18.36
C PRO A 119 -20.81 -2.80 18.03
N MET A 120 -21.31 -2.82 16.80
CA MET A 120 -22.33 -3.77 16.35
C MET A 120 -21.65 -5.03 15.79
N THR A 121 -22.30 -6.19 15.93
CA THR A 121 -21.83 -7.45 15.33
C THR A 121 -22.05 -7.44 13.82
N LEU A 122 -21.14 -6.77 13.10
CA LEU A 122 -21.16 -6.70 11.65
C LEU A 122 -20.67 -8.00 11.02
N PRO A 123 -21.23 -8.40 9.86
CA PRO A 123 -20.65 -9.49 9.08
C PRO A 123 -19.25 -9.12 8.58
N GLN A 124 -18.35 -10.10 8.48
CA GLN A 124 -16.93 -9.91 8.15
C GLN A 124 -16.68 -9.07 6.87
N PRO A 125 -17.43 -9.21 5.76
CA PRO A 125 -17.25 -8.35 4.58
C PRO A 125 -17.54 -6.87 4.86
N ALA A 126 -18.49 -6.56 5.75
CA ALA A 126 -18.80 -5.18 6.13
C ALA A 126 -17.69 -4.58 6.99
N GLN A 127 -17.06 -5.37 7.86
CA GLN A 127 -15.89 -4.95 8.64
C GLN A 127 -14.70 -4.63 7.73
N VAL A 128 -14.43 -5.48 6.73
CA VAL A 128 -13.40 -5.24 5.71
C VAL A 128 -13.71 -3.97 4.92
N ALA A 129 -14.94 -3.79 4.46
CA ALA A 129 -15.35 -2.60 3.73
C ALA A 129 -15.17 -1.32 4.56
N LEU A 130 -15.50 -1.37 5.85
CA LEU A 130 -15.30 -0.25 6.78
C LEU A 130 -13.81 0.06 6.99
N ALA A 131 -12.96 -0.96 7.18
CA ALA A 131 -11.52 -0.77 7.30
C ALA A 131 -10.91 -0.13 6.03
N LEU A 132 -11.30 -0.63 4.85
CA LEU A 132 -10.88 -0.06 3.57
C LEU A 132 -11.38 1.39 3.39
N LEU A 133 -12.62 1.68 3.78
CA LEU A 133 -13.21 3.02 3.70
C LEU A 133 -12.48 4.03 4.60
N ILE A 134 -11.87 3.56 5.70
CA ILE A 134 -11.05 4.39 6.59
C ILE A 134 -9.64 4.61 6.01
N VAL A 135 -8.98 3.55 5.55
CA VAL A 135 -7.54 3.61 5.21
C VAL A 135 -7.28 4.11 3.78
N ILE A 136 -8.11 3.75 2.79
CA ILE A 136 -7.90 4.14 1.38
C ILE A 136 -7.83 5.66 1.19
N PRO A 137 -8.76 6.46 1.77
CA PRO A 137 -8.75 7.91 1.56
C PRO A 137 -7.55 8.62 2.21
N MET A 138 -6.86 7.98 3.17
CA MET A 138 -5.64 8.54 3.74
C MET A 138 -4.53 8.67 2.69
N GLY A 139 -4.45 7.75 1.72
CA GLY A 139 -3.45 7.78 0.63
C GLY A 139 -3.42 9.12 -0.14
N PRO A 140 -4.50 9.52 -0.82
CA PRO A 140 -4.54 10.78 -1.56
C PRO A 140 -4.46 12.03 -0.65
N MET A 141 -4.90 11.96 0.61
CA MET A 141 -4.75 13.05 1.57
C MET A 141 -3.29 13.26 1.97
N ILE A 142 -2.59 12.18 2.29
CA ILE A 142 -1.14 12.20 2.58
C ILE A 142 -0.37 12.68 1.36
N TYR A 143 -0.74 12.23 0.15
CA TYR A 143 -0.17 12.78 -1.09
C TYR A 143 -0.35 14.29 -1.18
N ARG A 144 -1.59 14.79 -1.02
CA ARG A 144 -1.89 16.23 -1.12
C ARG A 144 -1.13 17.07 -0.09
N LEU A 145 -0.98 16.56 1.13
CA LEU A 145 -0.35 17.28 2.23
C LEU A 145 1.17 17.25 2.18
N ALA A 146 1.78 16.09 1.93
CA ALA A 146 3.22 15.91 2.05
C ALA A 146 3.97 15.95 0.70
N TYR A 147 3.42 15.34 -0.35
CA TYR A 147 4.17 15.08 -1.59
C TYR A 147 3.81 16.03 -2.73
N GLU A 148 2.52 16.34 -2.90
CA GLU A 148 2.03 17.21 -3.95
C GLU A 148 2.64 18.63 -3.92
N PRO A 149 2.86 19.28 -2.76
CA PRO A 149 3.52 20.59 -2.70
C PRO A 149 4.98 20.54 -3.15
N LEU A 150 5.61 19.36 -3.06
CA LEU A 150 7.02 19.11 -3.35
C LEU A 150 7.19 18.29 -4.62
N ALA A 151 6.16 18.19 -5.48
CA ALA A 151 6.14 17.30 -6.62
C ALA A 151 7.18 17.65 -7.70
N GLU A 152 7.78 18.83 -7.64
CA GLU A 152 8.85 19.31 -8.53
C GLU A 152 10.22 19.40 -7.83
N ALA A 153 10.28 19.01 -6.54
CA ALA A 153 11.53 18.91 -5.81
C ALA A 153 12.36 17.71 -6.29
N SER A 154 13.65 17.72 -5.95
CA SER A 154 14.55 16.62 -6.30
C SER A 154 14.17 15.31 -5.61
N THR A 155 14.58 14.18 -6.20
CA THR A 155 14.32 12.84 -5.66
C THR A 155 14.83 12.68 -4.22
N LEU A 156 15.93 13.36 -3.88
CA LEU A 156 16.48 13.37 -2.51
C LEU A 156 15.53 14.06 -1.52
N VAL A 157 14.91 15.18 -1.89
CA VAL A 157 13.93 15.88 -1.05
C VAL A 157 12.69 15.01 -0.86
N LEU A 158 12.21 14.38 -1.93
CA LEU A 158 11.07 13.45 -1.86
C LEU A 158 11.37 12.23 -0.98
N LEU A 159 12.62 11.74 -0.99
CA LEU A 159 13.07 10.67 -0.08
C LEU A 159 13.06 11.13 1.38
N ILE A 160 13.62 12.32 1.68
CA ILE A 160 13.62 12.90 3.04
C ILE A 160 12.18 13.05 3.57
N VAL A 161 11.28 13.59 2.74
CA VAL A 161 9.86 13.72 3.08
C VAL A 161 9.23 12.35 3.30
N SER A 162 9.55 11.37 2.46
CA SER A 162 9.04 10.01 2.60
C SER A 162 9.46 9.35 3.90
N VAL A 163 10.70 9.54 4.33
CA VAL A 163 11.20 9.07 5.64
C VAL A 163 10.46 9.79 6.78
N GLY A 164 10.28 11.11 6.66
CA GLY A 164 9.55 11.89 7.66
C GLY A 164 8.08 11.46 7.81
N VAL A 165 7.38 11.24 6.69
CA VAL A 165 6.01 10.71 6.69
C VAL A 165 5.96 9.31 7.29
N HIS A 166 6.95 8.45 7.01
CA HIS A 166 7.03 7.11 7.57
C HIS A 166 7.11 7.16 9.10
N PHE A 167 8.07 7.90 9.66
CA PHE A 167 8.18 8.03 11.12
C PHE A 167 6.95 8.69 11.76
N ALA A 168 6.33 9.67 11.10
CA ALA A 168 5.10 10.26 11.58
C ALA A 168 3.95 9.24 11.65
N LEU A 169 3.79 8.40 10.62
CA LEU A 169 2.77 7.35 10.60
C LEU A 169 3.09 6.23 11.59
N VAL A 170 4.33 5.80 11.73
CA VAL A 170 4.71 4.81 12.77
C VAL A 170 4.38 5.33 14.16
N GLY A 171 4.74 6.59 14.46
CA GLY A 171 4.44 7.22 15.74
C GLY A 171 2.94 7.38 16.00
N LEU A 172 2.16 7.78 14.99
CA LEU A 172 0.70 7.83 15.08
C LEU A 172 0.09 6.43 15.26
N GLY A 173 0.64 5.42 14.57
CA GLY A 173 0.26 4.02 14.70
C GLY A 173 0.43 3.53 16.13
N LEU A 174 1.57 3.82 16.76
CA LEU A 174 1.82 3.49 18.17
C LEU A 174 0.79 4.14 19.11
N VAL A 175 0.44 5.42 18.88
CA VAL A 175 -0.57 6.12 19.70
C VAL A 175 -1.97 5.54 19.50
N MET A 176 -2.33 5.18 18.26
CA MET A 176 -3.68 4.69 17.92
C MET A 176 -3.91 3.23 18.28
N PHE A 177 -2.92 2.36 18.10
CA PHE A 177 -3.07 0.91 18.23
C PHE A 177 -2.34 0.34 19.46
N GLY A 178 -1.41 1.10 20.04
CA GLY A 178 -0.54 0.63 21.12
C GLY A 178 0.65 -0.18 20.59
N ALA A 179 1.50 -0.61 21.52
CA ALA A 179 2.65 -1.46 21.23
C ALA A 179 2.28 -2.95 21.07
N GLU A 180 1.05 -3.31 21.44
CA GLU A 180 0.58 -4.69 21.41
C GLU A 180 0.28 -5.15 19.98
N GLY A 181 0.71 -6.37 19.68
CA GLY A 181 0.40 -7.01 18.40
C GLY A 181 -1.04 -7.51 18.36
N SER A 182 -1.65 -7.48 17.18
CA SER A 182 -3.00 -8.01 16.98
C SER A 182 -3.07 -8.98 15.81
N ARG A 183 -4.02 -9.92 15.89
CA ARG A 183 -4.32 -10.90 14.85
C ARG A 183 -5.82 -10.90 14.62
N THR A 184 -6.23 -10.89 13.37
CA THR A 184 -7.65 -10.90 12.98
C THR A 184 -8.17 -12.32 12.78
N GLU A 185 -9.49 -12.48 12.80
CA GLU A 185 -10.15 -13.74 12.45
C GLU A 185 -9.93 -14.08 10.97
N ALA A 186 -9.78 -15.38 10.68
CA ALA A 186 -9.62 -15.88 9.32
C ALA A 186 -10.91 -15.71 8.50
N PHE A 187 -10.78 -15.58 7.19
CA PHE A 187 -11.93 -15.51 6.28
C PHE A 187 -12.59 -16.88 6.04
N SER A 188 -11.85 -17.95 6.30
CA SER A 188 -12.33 -19.32 6.15
C SER A 188 -11.53 -20.27 7.03
N ASP A 189 -12.26 -21.06 7.83
CA ASP A 189 -11.71 -22.15 8.64
C ASP A 189 -11.57 -23.46 7.87
N ALA A 190 -11.91 -23.47 6.58
CA ALA A 190 -11.81 -24.65 5.73
C ALA A 190 -10.37 -25.15 5.67
N ARG A 191 -10.20 -26.47 5.69
CA ARG A 191 -8.91 -27.14 5.53
C ARG A 191 -9.08 -28.21 4.46
N PHE A 192 -8.18 -28.19 3.48
CA PHE A 192 -8.16 -29.14 2.39
C PHE A 192 -6.91 -29.98 2.51
N ASP A 193 -7.08 -31.26 2.81
CA ASP A 193 -5.96 -32.20 2.90
C ASP A 193 -5.69 -32.78 1.51
N VAL A 194 -4.54 -32.43 0.94
CA VAL A 194 -4.04 -32.93 -0.34
C VAL A 194 -2.84 -33.82 -0.05
N GLY A 195 -3.10 -35.09 0.25
CA GLY A 195 -2.06 -36.04 0.67
C GLY A 195 -1.45 -35.65 2.01
N ALA A 196 -0.14 -35.36 2.03
CA ALA A 196 0.57 -34.92 3.23
C ALA A 196 0.55 -33.38 3.44
N LEU A 197 -0.10 -32.64 2.54
CA LEU A 197 -0.17 -31.18 2.56
C LEU A 197 -1.56 -30.72 3.02
N THR A 198 -1.64 -29.95 4.10
CA THR A 198 -2.89 -29.29 4.52
C THR A 198 -2.91 -27.85 4.01
N VAL A 199 -3.80 -27.58 3.07
CA VAL A 199 -4.00 -26.23 2.52
C VAL A 199 -5.11 -25.54 3.31
N SER A 200 -4.79 -24.40 3.93
CA SER A 200 -5.78 -23.60 4.67
C SER A 200 -6.65 -22.77 3.71
N GLY A 201 -7.93 -22.62 4.04
CA GLY A 201 -8.86 -21.74 3.32
C GLY A 201 -8.38 -20.29 3.31
N GLN A 202 -7.75 -19.83 4.39
CA GLN A 202 -7.10 -18.52 4.47
C GLN A 202 -6.01 -18.34 3.41
N SER A 203 -5.08 -19.30 3.26
CA SER A 203 -4.01 -19.24 2.25
C SER A 203 -4.57 -19.17 0.83
N LEU A 204 -5.61 -19.95 0.54
CA LEU A 204 -6.31 -19.91 -0.74
C LEU A 204 -6.96 -18.55 -0.99
N TRP A 205 -7.61 -17.97 0.02
CA TRP A 205 -8.19 -16.63 -0.06
C TRP A 205 -7.14 -15.55 -0.37
N VAL A 206 -5.97 -15.61 0.30
CA VAL A 206 -4.87 -14.67 0.05
C VAL A 206 -4.39 -14.76 -1.39
N VAL A 207 -4.11 -15.96 -1.89
CA VAL A 207 -3.63 -16.16 -3.26
C VAL A 207 -4.70 -15.73 -4.27
N MET A 208 -5.96 -16.10 -4.04
CA MET A 208 -7.07 -15.77 -4.94
C MET A 208 -7.33 -14.27 -5.03
N VAL A 209 -7.41 -13.57 -3.89
CA VAL A 209 -7.63 -12.11 -3.86
C VAL A 209 -6.43 -11.36 -4.45
N SER A 210 -5.21 -11.83 -4.18
CA SER A 210 -4.01 -11.23 -4.74
C SER A 210 -3.98 -11.39 -6.26
N ALA A 211 -4.22 -12.60 -6.78
CA ALA A 211 -4.30 -12.85 -8.22
C ALA A 211 -5.41 -12.02 -8.88
N LEU A 212 -6.59 -11.96 -8.26
CA LEU A 212 -7.71 -11.14 -8.73
C LEU A 212 -7.31 -9.66 -8.82
N MET A 213 -6.62 -9.14 -7.80
CA MET A 213 -6.20 -7.74 -7.76
C MET A 213 -5.12 -7.43 -8.81
N ILE A 214 -4.17 -8.34 -9.03
CA ILE A 214 -3.17 -8.23 -10.10
C ILE A 214 -3.87 -8.15 -11.47
N VAL A 215 -4.84 -9.04 -11.72
CA VAL A 215 -5.63 -9.06 -12.96
C VAL A 215 -6.49 -7.80 -13.10
N ALA A 216 -7.12 -7.34 -12.02
CA ALA A 216 -7.93 -6.13 -12.00
C ALA A 216 -7.09 -4.90 -12.34
N LEU A 217 -5.88 -4.77 -11.76
CA LEU A 217 -4.95 -3.70 -12.10
C LEU A 217 -4.48 -3.78 -13.55
N TYR A 218 -4.18 -4.98 -14.05
CA TYR A 218 -3.82 -5.18 -15.46
C TYR A 218 -4.90 -4.64 -16.41
N PHE A 219 -6.17 -4.98 -16.16
CA PHE A 219 -7.28 -4.45 -16.94
C PHE A 219 -7.49 -2.95 -16.71
N TYR A 220 -7.33 -2.46 -15.48
CA TYR A 220 -7.44 -1.04 -15.17
C TYR A 220 -6.45 -0.21 -16.00
N PHE A 221 -5.17 -0.59 -16.01
CA PHE A 221 -4.15 0.09 -16.80
C PHE A 221 -4.32 -0.08 -18.32
N GLY A 222 -4.79 -1.25 -18.77
CA GLY A 222 -4.95 -1.53 -20.21
C GLY A 222 -6.22 -0.92 -20.84
N ARG A 223 -7.32 -0.85 -20.09
CA ARG A 223 -8.65 -0.53 -20.65
C ARG A 223 -9.27 0.77 -20.17
N THR A 224 -8.83 1.35 -19.04
CA THR A 224 -9.42 2.60 -18.53
C THR A 224 -8.63 3.83 -18.99
N VAL A 225 -9.32 4.97 -19.14
CA VAL A 225 -8.68 6.25 -19.49
C VAL A 225 -7.72 6.71 -18.38
N SER A 226 -8.15 6.61 -17.11
CA SER A 226 -7.30 6.94 -15.95
C SER A 226 -6.08 6.03 -15.84
N GLY A 227 -6.22 4.73 -16.11
CA GLY A 227 -5.10 3.79 -16.15
C GLY A 227 -4.11 4.07 -17.27
N LYS A 228 -4.59 4.38 -18.48
CA LYS A 228 -3.73 4.81 -19.59
C LYS A 228 -3.02 6.13 -19.28
N ALA A 229 -3.69 7.07 -18.62
CA ALA A 229 -3.10 8.32 -18.15
C ALA A 229 -1.96 8.06 -17.14
N LEU A 230 -2.16 7.16 -16.17
CA LEU A 230 -1.10 6.75 -15.23
C LEU A 230 0.11 6.16 -15.96
N ARG A 231 -0.12 5.28 -16.94
CA ARG A 231 0.95 4.69 -17.75
C ARG A 231 1.69 5.75 -18.59
N ALA A 232 0.98 6.69 -19.19
CA ALA A 232 1.59 7.81 -19.92
C ALA A 232 2.47 8.67 -19.02
N THR A 233 1.99 9.00 -17.81
CA THR A 233 2.78 9.76 -16.82
C THR A 233 3.99 8.99 -16.32
N ALA A 234 3.93 7.66 -16.27
CA ALA A 234 5.05 6.81 -15.87
C ALA A 234 6.19 6.75 -16.90
N VAL A 235 5.84 6.82 -18.19
CA VAL A 235 6.83 6.86 -19.27
C VAL A 235 7.50 8.23 -19.34
N ASN A 236 6.71 9.28 -19.49
CA ASN A 236 7.24 10.64 -19.54
C ASN A 236 6.24 11.63 -18.91
N ARG A 237 6.57 12.11 -17.71
CA ARG A 237 5.74 13.05 -16.96
C ARG A 237 5.61 14.40 -17.66
N LEU A 238 6.67 14.90 -18.28
CA LEU A 238 6.65 16.17 -19.01
C LEU A 238 5.82 16.04 -20.30
N GLY A 239 6.07 14.98 -21.08
CA GLY A 239 5.30 14.67 -22.28
C GLY A 239 3.80 14.49 -21.99
N ALA A 240 3.46 13.81 -20.89
CA ALA A 240 2.07 13.66 -20.45
C ALA A 240 1.41 15.02 -20.16
N ARG A 241 2.12 15.97 -19.53
CA ARG A 241 1.60 17.33 -19.28
C ARG A 241 1.35 18.08 -20.59
N LEU A 242 2.23 17.96 -21.59
CA LEU A 242 2.10 18.63 -22.89
C LEU A 242 0.85 18.20 -23.67
N VAL A 243 0.42 16.94 -23.51
CA VAL A 243 -0.81 16.42 -24.13
C VAL A 243 -2.05 16.58 -23.23
N GLY A 244 -1.96 17.37 -22.15
CA GLY A 244 -3.09 17.71 -21.28
C GLY A 244 -3.41 16.68 -20.18
N ILE A 245 -2.53 15.70 -19.91
CA ILE A 245 -2.72 14.76 -18.81
C ILE A 245 -2.29 15.40 -17.49
N GLY A 246 -3.25 15.56 -16.57
CA GLY A 246 -2.99 16.12 -15.24
C GLY A 246 -2.13 15.20 -14.37
N THR A 247 -0.83 15.46 -14.30
CA THR A 247 0.12 14.67 -13.47
C THR A 247 -0.23 14.69 -11.99
N THR A 248 -0.87 15.76 -11.52
CA THR A 248 -1.33 15.90 -10.14
C THR A 248 -2.44 14.90 -9.81
N GLN A 249 -3.39 14.72 -10.73
CA GLN A 249 -4.46 13.75 -10.57
C GLN A 249 -3.93 12.33 -10.72
N ALA A 250 -2.96 12.12 -11.62
CA ALA A 250 -2.24 10.85 -11.73
C ALA A 250 -1.54 10.49 -10.40
N GLY A 251 -0.85 11.43 -9.75
CA GLY A 251 -0.23 11.21 -8.44
C GLY A 251 -1.26 10.85 -7.35
N ARG A 252 -2.38 11.59 -7.27
CA ARG A 252 -3.46 11.28 -6.32
C ARG A 252 -4.07 9.89 -6.54
N LEU A 253 -4.30 9.51 -7.80
CA LEU A 253 -4.81 8.18 -8.14
C LEU A 253 -3.79 7.09 -7.80
N ALA A 254 -2.51 7.30 -8.08
CA ALA A 254 -1.44 6.36 -7.74
C ALA A 254 -1.39 6.10 -6.23
N PHE A 255 -1.44 7.16 -5.41
CA PHE A 255 -1.47 7.03 -3.95
C PHE A 255 -2.77 6.44 -3.40
N THR A 256 -3.90 6.66 -4.08
CA THR A 256 -5.18 6.00 -3.72
C THR A 256 -5.10 4.50 -3.96
N LEU A 257 -4.59 4.08 -5.12
CA LEU A 257 -4.39 2.67 -5.44
C LEU A 257 -3.34 2.03 -4.53
N ALA A 258 -2.27 2.75 -4.20
CA ALA A 258 -1.24 2.27 -3.27
C ALA A 258 -1.78 2.05 -1.86
N ALA A 259 -2.56 2.99 -1.32
CA ALA A 259 -3.23 2.83 -0.05
C ALA A 259 -4.26 1.67 -0.07
N ALA A 260 -4.99 1.48 -1.17
CA ALA A 260 -5.91 0.36 -1.34
C ALA A 260 -5.19 -0.99 -1.35
N LEU A 261 -4.10 -1.11 -2.11
CA LEU A 261 -3.28 -2.33 -2.14
C LEU A 261 -2.64 -2.59 -0.77
N GLY A 262 -2.09 -1.57 -0.13
CA GLY A 262 -1.50 -1.68 1.21
C GLY A 262 -2.52 -2.14 2.25
N ALA A 263 -3.69 -1.48 2.30
CA ALA A 263 -4.76 -1.85 3.23
C ALA A 263 -5.26 -3.28 2.99
N LEU A 264 -5.45 -3.67 1.71
CA LEU A 264 -5.83 -5.04 1.35
C LEU A 264 -4.76 -6.05 1.79
N CYS A 265 -3.47 -5.77 1.59
CA CYS A 265 -2.39 -6.62 2.07
C CYS A 265 -2.45 -6.80 3.59
N GLY A 266 -2.71 -5.72 4.33
CA GLY A 266 -2.88 -5.74 5.78
C GLY A 266 -4.01 -6.66 6.22
N ILE A 267 -5.16 -6.52 5.57
CA ILE A 267 -6.35 -7.33 5.83
C ILE A 267 -6.10 -8.82 5.51
N LEU A 268 -5.34 -9.12 4.47
CA LEU A 268 -5.01 -10.49 4.06
C LEU A 268 -3.94 -11.15 4.95
N ILE A 269 -2.97 -10.38 5.45
CA ILE A 269 -1.87 -10.89 6.27
C ILE A 269 -2.23 -11.04 7.75
N ALA A 270 -3.14 -10.20 8.25
CA ALA A 270 -3.50 -10.14 9.67
C ALA A 270 -4.04 -11.45 10.27
N PRO A 271 -4.73 -12.34 9.52
CA PRO A 271 -5.09 -13.66 10.04
C PRO A 271 -3.94 -14.68 10.01
N LEU A 272 -2.87 -14.44 9.25
CA LEU A 272 -1.74 -15.37 9.10
C LEU A 272 -0.69 -15.16 10.19
N THR A 273 -0.38 -13.92 10.52
CA THR A 273 0.63 -13.55 11.52
C THR A 273 0.13 -12.41 12.39
N THR A 274 0.66 -12.31 13.60
CA THR A 274 0.47 -11.15 14.46
C THR A 274 1.12 -9.93 13.81
N VAL A 275 0.36 -8.83 13.71
CA VAL A 275 0.80 -7.55 13.15
C VAL A 275 0.96 -6.54 14.29
N TYR A 276 2.11 -5.87 14.33
CA TYR A 276 2.41 -4.75 15.22
C TYR A 276 2.38 -3.43 14.44
N TYR A 277 2.36 -2.30 15.14
CA TYR A 277 2.36 -0.97 14.52
C TYR A 277 3.58 -0.75 13.60
N GLU A 278 4.73 -1.33 13.92
CA GLU A 278 5.97 -1.22 13.13
C GLU A 278 6.17 -2.33 12.09
N SER A 279 5.33 -3.39 12.11
CA SER A 279 5.45 -4.52 11.16
C SER A 279 5.33 -4.07 9.70
N GLY A 280 4.63 -2.96 9.46
CA GLY A 280 4.47 -2.37 8.15
C GLY A 280 5.80 -2.16 7.42
N PHE A 281 6.82 -1.62 8.11
CA PHE A 281 8.13 -1.34 7.51
C PHE A 281 8.79 -2.58 6.93
N LEU A 282 8.90 -3.66 7.71
CA LEU A 282 9.54 -4.91 7.28
C LEU A 282 8.77 -5.57 6.13
N ILE A 283 7.44 -5.59 6.17
CA ILE A 283 6.61 -6.15 5.10
C ILE A 283 6.76 -5.29 3.83
N GLY A 284 6.74 -3.97 3.96
CA GLY A 284 6.96 -3.03 2.87
C GLY A 284 8.33 -3.20 2.21
N LEU A 285 9.38 -3.39 3.02
CA LEU A 285 10.74 -3.63 2.54
C LEU A 285 10.85 -4.94 1.74
N LYS A 286 10.16 -6.02 2.16
CA LYS A 286 10.10 -7.28 1.38
C LYS A 286 9.39 -7.10 0.04
N GLY A 287 8.29 -6.35 0.01
CA GLY A 287 7.63 -5.97 -1.24
C GLY A 287 8.56 -5.14 -2.15
N PHE A 288 9.34 -4.23 -1.58
CA PHE A 288 10.34 -3.45 -2.30
C PHE A 288 11.45 -4.31 -2.90
N VAL A 289 11.96 -5.29 -2.15
CA VAL A 289 12.94 -6.27 -2.66
C VAL A 289 12.36 -7.00 -3.86
N GLY A 290 11.11 -7.50 -3.75
CA GLY A 290 10.42 -8.16 -4.86
C GLY A 290 10.27 -7.26 -6.09
N ALA A 291 9.97 -5.98 -5.88
CA ALA A 291 9.87 -4.99 -6.94
C ALA A 291 11.22 -4.71 -7.63
N ILE A 292 12.33 -4.66 -6.88
CA ILE A 292 13.70 -4.51 -7.41
C ILE A 292 14.10 -5.74 -8.21
N VAL A 293 13.86 -6.95 -7.68
CA VAL A 293 14.07 -8.22 -8.38
C VAL A 293 13.33 -8.20 -9.72
N GLY A 294 12.11 -7.65 -9.73
CA GLY A 294 11.33 -7.48 -10.95
C GLY A 294 11.68 -6.27 -11.83
N GLY A 295 12.75 -5.53 -11.50
CA GLY A 295 13.27 -4.45 -12.32
C GLY A 295 12.67 -3.06 -12.08
N LEU A 296 11.59 -2.92 -11.30
CA LEU A 296 10.74 -1.72 -11.22
C LEU A 296 10.13 -1.26 -12.56
N VAL A 297 10.18 -2.09 -13.61
CA VAL A 297 9.77 -1.70 -14.96
C VAL A 297 8.36 -2.16 -15.29
N SER A 298 7.97 -3.36 -14.85
CA SER A 298 6.66 -3.92 -15.19
C SER A 298 6.01 -4.63 -14.01
N TYR A 299 4.69 -4.48 -13.95
CA TYR A 299 3.84 -5.05 -12.90
C TYR A 299 3.93 -6.60 -12.83
N PRO A 300 3.84 -7.36 -13.95
CA PRO A 300 3.89 -8.83 -13.86
C PRO A 300 5.26 -9.35 -13.41
N VAL A 301 6.34 -8.70 -13.85
CA VAL A 301 7.71 -9.09 -13.48
C VAL A 301 7.99 -8.72 -12.02
N ALA A 302 7.45 -7.60 -11.52
CA ALA A 302 7.47 -7.26 -10.09
C ALA A 302 6.73 -8.30 -9.23
N ALA A 303 5.57 -8.79 -9.69
CA ALA A 303 4.85 -9.85 -8.99
C ALA A 303 5.63 -11.16 -8.97
N ALA A 304 6.27 -11.56 -10.08
CA ALA A 304 7.13 -12.74 -10.13
C ALA A 304 8.35 -12.61 -9.20
N GLY A 305 8.99 -11.44 -9.16
CA GLY A 305 10.08 -11.15 -8.24
C GLY A 305 9.66 -11.24 -6.77
N ALA A 306 8.47 -10.75 -6.44
CA ALA A 306 7.92 -10.86 -5.10
C ALA A 306 7.53 -12.29 -4.68
N LEU A 307 7.04 -13.10 -5.62
CA LEU A 307 6.82 -14.54 -5.41
C LEU A 307 8.14 -15.27 -5.12
N LEU A 308 9.21 -14.92 -5.87
CA LEU A 308 10.55 -15.42 -5.60
C LEU A 308 11.04 -15.05 -4.19
N VAL A 309 10.81 -13.80 -3.77
CA VAL A 309 11.13 -13.34 -2.41
C VAL A 309 10.35 -14.11 -1.36
N GLY A 310 9.05 -14.36 -1.56
CA GLY A 310 8.23 -15.14 -0.63
C GLY A 310 8.70 -16.60 -0.51
N LEU A 311 9.03 -17.24 -1.63
CA LEU A 311 9.63 -18.57 -1.63
C LEU A 311 10.97 -18.58 -0.89
N LEU A 312 11.87 -17.65 -1.21
CA LEU A 312 13.17 -17.53 -0.56
C LEU A 312 13.02 -17.35 0.94
N GLU A 313 12.11 -16.49 1.39
CA GLU A 313 11.83 -16.28 2.82
C GLU A 313 11.38 -17.56 3.49
N SER A 314 10.43 -18.29 2.89
CA SER A 314 9.88 -19.51 3.48
C SER A 314 10.96 -20.57 3.68
N TYR A 315 11.78 -20.82 2.64
CA TYR A 315 12.91 -21.75 2.76
C TYR A 315 13.98 -21.24 3.73
N ALA A 316 14.31 -19.95 3.70
CA ALA A 316 15.27 -19.35 4.63
C ALA A 316 14.79 -19.46 6.09
N SER A 317 13.48 -19.35 6.33
CA SER A 317 12.89 -19.52 7.66
C SER A 317 13.06 -20.93 8.21
N PHE A 318 13.11 -21.95 7.34
CA PHE A 318 13.36 -23.34 7.75
C PHE A 318 14.86 -23.60 8.02
N TRP A 319 15.75 -23.16 7.12
CA TRP A 319 17.18 -23.47 7.21
C TRP A 319 17.94 -22.56 8.17
N ALA A 320 17.59 -21.28 8.22
CA ALA A 320 18.32 -20.24 8.95
C ALA A 320 17.34 -19.17 9.47
N SER A 321 16.38 -19.58 10.30
CA SER A 321 15.30 -18.72 10.81
C SER A 321 15.78 -17.36 11.35
N ALA A 322 16.87 -17.35 12.12
CA ALA A 322 17.45 -16.13 12.69
C ALA A 322 18.00 -15.15 11.64
N PHE A 323 18.40 -15.65 10.47
CA PHE A 323 18.96 -14.85 9.37
C PHE A 323 18.00 -14.68 8.20
N LYS A 324 16.73 -15.10 8.32
CA LYS A 324 15.78 -15.09 7.20
C LYS A 324 15.64 -13.71 6.56
N GLU A 325 15.59 -12.65 7.37
CA GLU A 325 15.46 -11.27 6.88
C GLU A 325 16.75 -10.81 6.18
N VAL A 326 17.91 -11.12 6.77
CA VAL A 326 19.22 -10.82 6.19
C VAL A 326 19.36 -11.49 4.82
N ILE A 327 18.96 -12.76 4.70
CA ILE A 327 19.01 -13.50 3.42
C ILE A 327 18.12 -12.84 2.37
N VAL A 328 16.88 -12.50 2.74
CA VAL A 328 15.92 -11.83 1.84
C VAL A 328 16.44 -10.46 1.39
N PHE A 329 16.96 -9.64 2.30
CA PHE A 329 17.45 -8.30 1.94
C PHE A 329 18.79 -8.34 1.21
N THR A 330 19.64 -9.34 1.48
CA THR A 330 20.89 -9.54 0.75
C THR A 330 20.63 -9.82 -0.74
N LEU A 331 19.47 -10.38 -1.10
CA LEU A 331 19.06 -10.61 -2.50
C LEU A 331 19.08 -9.33 -3.35
N ILE A 332 18.94 -8.15 -2.73
CA ILE A 332 19.04 -6.86 -3.43
C ILE A 332 20.43 -6.70 -4.08
N LEU A 333 21.50 -7.06 -3.37
CA LEU A 333 22.87 -6.81 -3.82
C LEU A 333 23.25 -7.53 -5.13
N PRO A 334 23.09 -8.86 -5.28
CA PRO A 334 23.44 -9.54 -6.52
C PRO A 334 22.54 -9.10 -7.68
N VAL A 335 21.26 -8.81 -7.42
CA VAL A 335 20.33 -8.33 -8.45
C VAL A 335 20.74 -6.95 -8.95
N LEU A 336 21.05 -6.02 -8.03
CA LEU A 336 21.48 -4.68 -8.42
C LEU A 336 22.85 -4.70 -9.08
N LEU A 337 23.78 -5.54 -8.62
CA LEU A 337 25.08 -5.73 -9.26
C LEU A 337 24.90 -6.25 -10.70
N TRP A 338 24.07 -7.28 -10.88
CA TRP A 338 23.75 -7.82 -12.20
C TRP A 338 23.14 -6.76 -13.12
N ARG A 339 22.18 -5.98 -12.61
CA ARG A 339 21.57 -4.89 -13.39
C ARG A 339 22.58 -3.80 -13.71
N SER A 340 23.41 -3.39 -12.77
CA SER A 340 24.46 -2.38 -12.99
C SER A 340 25.40 -2.78 -14.12
N LEU A 341 25.79 -4.06 -14.17
CA LEU A 341 26.69 -4.59 -15.21
C LEU A 341 26.00 -4.78 -16.58
N THR A 342 24.70 -5.05 -16.60
CA THR A 342 23.95 -5.35 -17.84
C THR A 342 23.28 -4.14 -18.47
N THR A 343 23.00 -3.09 -17.70
CA THR A 343 22.33 -1.89 -18.19
C THR A 343 23.40 -0.91 -18.71
N GLN A 344 23.55 -0.83 -20.03
CA GLN A 344 24.35 0.24 -20.63
C GLN A 344 23.67 1.57 -20.34
N HIS A 345 24.43 2.50 -19.75
CA HIS A 345 23.99 3.88 -19.60
C HIS A 345 23.87 4.45 -21.01
N VAL A 346 22.65 4.62 -21.49
CA VAL A 346 22.40 5.65 -22.49
C VAL A 346 22.51 6.93 -21.70
N GLU A 347 23.60 7.67 -21.90
CA GLU A 347 23.69 9.06 -21.46
C GLU A 347 22.51 9.78 -22.10
N ASP A 348 21.43 9.95 -21.34
CA ASP A 348 20.44 10.98 -21.66
C ASP A 348 21.18 12.30 -21.40
N GLU A 349 21.76 12.85 -22.47
CA GLU A 349 22.24 14.22 -22.54
C GLU A 349 21.13 15.18 -22.06
N GLU A 350 21.48 15.99 -21.06
CA GLU A 350 20.91 17.28 -20.62
C GLU A 350 19.39 17.46 -20.45
#